data_AF-A0A257RTP9-F1
#
_entry.id   AF-A0A257RTP9-F1
#
_cell.length_a   1.000
_cell.length_b   1.000
_cell.length_c   1.000
_cell.angle_alpha   90.00
_cell.angle_beta   90.00
_cell.angle_gamma   90.00
#
_symmetry.space_group_name_H-M   'P 1'
#
loop_
_entity.id
_entity.type
_entity.pdbx_description
1 polymer ?
#
loop_
_entity_poly.entity_id
_entity_poly.type
_entity_poly.pdbx_seq_one_letter_code
_entity_poly.pdbx_strand_id
1 'polypeptide(L)'
;MTLTVFAFSQPGVLYLRVVATNRDDNEIKESKMKLPIDTSSLDFLAVSIAEPVIDFDSRQQRVDADGKAIFAVSVVAIGGEGADILVVKVAGEPKGLILGAQVKVTGLVATTWQMGDRHGVSFRADKVEVLSPTTKAPVAA
;
A
#
# COMPACT_ATOMS: atom_id res chain seq x y z
N MET A 1 -1.77 11.43 22.57
CA MET A 1 -2.29 10.97 21.26
C MET A 1 -3.73 10.52 21.38
N THR A 2 -4.68 11.27 20.78
CA THR A 2 -6.09 10.88 20.74
C THR A 2 -6.39 10.29 19.37
N LEU A 3 -6.75 9.01 19.33
CA LEU A 3 -7.31 8.44 18.11
C LEU A 3 -8.76 8.90 18.04
N THR A 4 -9.04 9.86 17.16
CA THR A 4 -10.43 10.23 16.88
C THR A 4 -10.91 9.35 15.75
N VAL A 5 -11.67 8.33 16.14
CA VAL A 5 -12.38 7.47 15.21
C VAL A 5 -13.70 8.15 14.91
N PHE A 6 -13.80 8.76 13.74
CA PHE A 6 -15.07 9.33 13.28
C PHE A 6 -15.89 8.21 12.67
N ALA A 7 -16.95 7.83 13.39
CA ALA A 7 -18.04 7.05 12.85
C ALA A 7 -18.91 7.98 11.99
N PHE A 8 -18.83 7.85 10.67
CA PHE A 8 -19.78 8.51 9.77
C PHE A 8 -20.77 7.47 9.27
N SER A 9 -22.07 7.79 9.29
CA SER A 9 -23.10 6.85 8.85
C SER A 9 -23.75 7.37 7.57
N GLN A 10 -23.63 6.59 6.51
CA GLN A 10 -24.53 6.66 5.35
C GLN A 10 -25.60 5.58 5.51
N PRO A 11 -26.78 5.69 4.85
CA PRO A 11 -27.86 4.72 5.03
C PRO A 11 -27.38 3.29 4.82
N GLY A 12 -27.29 2.52 5.91
CA GLY A 12 -26.93 1.10 5.93
C GLY A 12 -25.48 0.75 6.31
N VAL A 13 -24.55 1.70 6.44
CA VAL A 13 -23.12 1.40 6.68
C VAL A 13 -22.46 2.39 7.66
N LEU A 14 -21.62 1.85 8.56
CA LEU A 14 -20.83 2.60 9.54
C LEU A 14 -19.38 2.74 9.05
N TYR A 15 -18.97 3.95 8.71
CA TYR A 15 -17.62 4.27 8.23
C TYR A 15 -16.73 4.67 9.39
N LEU A 16 -15.50 4.16 9.46
CA LEU A 16 -14.52 4.52 10.49
C LEU A 16 -13.37 5.31 9.85
N ARG A 17 -13.43 6.64 9.91
CA ARG A 17 -12.29 7.48 9.53
C ARG A 17 -11.36 7.64 10.72
N VAL A 18 -10.21 6.98 10.66
CA VAL A 18 -9.19 7.06 11.71
C VAL A 18 -8.35 8.32 11.45
N VAL A 19 -8.57 9.35 12.25
CA VAL A 19 -7.73 10.56 12.23
C VAL A 19 -6.85 10.53 13.48
N ALA A 20 -5.54 10.44 13.27
CA ALA A 20 -4.56 10.57 14.35
C ALA A 20 -4.31 12.06 14.62
N THR A 21 -4.72 12.56 15.78
CA THR A 21 -4.34 13.89 16.27
C THR A 21 -3.56 13.77 17.57
N ASN A 22 -2.35 14.31 17.58
CA ASN A 22 -1.53 14.38 18.79
C ASN A 22 -1.93 15.61 19.60
N ARG A 23 -2.66 15.39 20.70
CA ARG A 23 -2.70 16.31 21.84
C ARG A 23 -1.58 15.91 22.77
N ASP A 24 -0.77 16.91 23.12
CA ASP A 24 0.32 16.99 24.10
C ASP A 24 1.75 17.00 23.53
N ASP A 25 2.33 18.18 23.63
CA ASP A 25 3.70 18.57 23.29
C ASP A 25 4.68 18.15 24.40
N ASN A 26 4.87 16.84 24.64
CA ASN A 26 6.07 16.39 25.35
C ASN A 26 6.31 14.88 25.13
N GLU A 27 7.50 14.56 24.63
CA GLU A 27 7.99 13.22 24.29
C GLU A 27 7.29 12.52 23.10
N ILE A 28 7.65 12.92 21.88
CA ILE A 28 7.37 12.13 20.67
C ILE A 28 8.20 10.85 20.72
N LYS A 29 7.75 9.84 21.47
CA LYS A 29 8.10 8.45 21.17
C LYS A 29 7.57 8.20 19.76
N GLU A 30 8.46 7.93 18.81
CA GLU A 30 8.10 7.55 17.43
C GLU A 30 7.02 6.44 17.46
N SER A 31 5.75 6.81 17.31
CA SER A 31 4.65 5.85 17.30
C SER A 31 4.46 5.34 15.88
N LYS A 32 5.27 4.34 15.51
CA LYS A 32 5.07 3.56 14.28
C LYS A 32 3.98 2.52 14.54
N MET A 33 2.76 2.77 14.08
CA MET A 33 1.69 1.76 14.11
C MET A 33 1.72 0.94 12.82
N LYS A 34 1.56 -0.38 12.96
CA LYS A 34 1.40 -1.31 11.83
C LYS A 34 -0.03 -1.82 11.83
N LEU A 35 -0.72 -1.62 10.72
CA LEU A 35 -2.11 -1.99 10.51
C LEU A 35 -2.16 -3.03 9.39
N PRO A 36 -2.36 -4.32 9.71
CA PRO A 36 -2.66 -5.34 8.73
C PRO A 36 -3.97 -4.98 8.01
N ILE A 37 -3.95 -5.00 6.68
CA ILE A 37 -5.13 -4.77 5.84
C ILE A 37 -5.61 -6.12 5.34
N ASP A 38 -6.88 -6.42 5.58
CA ASP A 38 -7.52 -7.57 4.95
C ASP A 38 -7.75 -7.27 3.46
N THR A 39 -7.11 -8.06 2.60
CA THR A 39 -7.20 -7.93 1.15
C THR A 39 -8.23 -8.88 0.53
N SER A 40 -8.97 -9.65 1.34
CA SER A 40 -9.94 -10.67 0.89
C SER A 40 -11.08 -10.12 0.03
N SER A 41 -11.51 -8.89 0.31
CA SER A 41 -12.65 -8.23 -0.34
C SER A 41 -12.23 -7.09 -1.27
N LEU A 42 -10.93 -7.02 -1.61
CA LEU A 42 -10.35 -5.98 -2.45
C LEU A 42 -9.82 -6.57 -3.75
N ASP A 43 -10.19 -5.93 -4.85
CA ASP A 43 -9.58 -6.15 -6.16
C ASP A 43 -8.41 -5.19 -6.36
N PHE A 44 -7.31 -5.66 -6.95
CA PHE A 44 -6.16 -4.80 -7.23
C PHE A 44 -5.80 -4.78 -8.71
N LEU A 45 -5.51 -3.59 -9.22
CA LEU A 45 -5.00 -3.37 -10.58
C LEU A 45 -3.63 -2.70 -10.51
N ALA A 46 -2.63 -3.24 -11.20
CA ALA A 46 -1.34 -2.60 -11.32
C ALA A 46 -1.42 -1.39 -12.27
N VAL A 47 -1.03 -0.21 -11.80
CA VAL A 47 -0.98 1.03 -12.59
C VAL A 47 0.45 1.55 -12.81
N SER A 48 1.43 0.73 -12.44
CA SER A 48 2.85 0.94 -12.76
C SER A 48 3.53 -0.42 -12.95
N ILE A 49 4.72 -0.39 -13.56
CA ILE A 49 5.65 -1.51 -13.51
C ILE A 49 6.37 -1.53 -12.15
N ALA A 50 7.09 -2.61 -11.84
CA ALA A 50 7.86 -2.70 -10.62
C ALA A 50 9.12 -1.84 -10.73
N GLU A 51 9.21 -0.82 -9.87
CA GLU A 51 10.34 0.12 -9.88
C GLU A 51 11.27 -0.13 -8.70
N PRO A 52 12.60 -0.15 -8.90
CA PRO A 52 13.54 -0.32 -7.81
C PRO A 52 13.47 0.89 -6.86
N VAL A 53 13.30 0.65 -5.57
CA VAL A 53 13.32 1.72 -4.58
C VAL A 53 14.76 2.09 -4.30
N ILE A 54 15.17 3.30 -4.67
CA ILE A 54 16.53 3.79 -4.41
C ILE A 54 16.56 4.56 -3.08
N ASP A 55 17.59 4.31 -2.29
CA ASP A 55 17.90 5.07 -1.10
C ASP A 55 18.61 6.38 -1.49
N PHE A 56 18.14 7.50 -0.95
CA PHE A 56 18.62 8.82 -1.38
C PHE A 56 20.08 9.07 -0.97
N ASP A 57 20.46 8.65 0.24
CA ASP A 57 21.78 8.91 0.80
C ASP A 57 22.84 8.01 0.17
N SER A 58 22.55 6.71 0.08
CA SER A 58 23.51 5.73 -0.45
C SER A 58 23.48 5.60 -1.98
N ARG A 59 22.43 6.11 -2.65
CA ARG A 59 22.16 5.89 -4.09
C ARG A 59 22.12 4.43 -4.51
N GLN A 60 21.98 3.51 -3.55
CA GLN A 60 21.85 2.09 -3.79
C GLN A 60 20.39 1.68 -3.72
N GLN A 61 20.06 0.56 -4.37
CA GLN A 61 18.74 -0.01 -4.23
C GLN A 61 18.52 -0.44 -2.78
N ARG A 62 17.39 -0.04 -2.22
CA ARG A 62 16.98 -0.46 -0.88
C ARG A 62 16.79 -1.96 -0.85
N VAL A 63 17.28 -2.56 0.22
CA VAL A 63 17.10 -3.97 0.52
C VAL A 63 16.29 -4.12 1.80
N ASP A 64 15.60 -5.24 1.89
CA ASP A 64 14.89 -5.65 3.09
C ASP A 64 15.84 -6.28 4.13
N ALA A 65 15.31 -6.62 5.31
CA ALA A 65 16.05 -7.32 6.36
C ALA A 65 16.74 -8.61 5.87
N ASP A 66 16.12 -9.33 4.93
CA ASP A 66 16.68 -10.54 4.32
C ASP A 66 17.67 -10.27 3.16
N GLY A 67 18.04 -9.00 2.92
CA GLY A 67 18.92 -8.60 1.82
C GLY A 67 18.26 -8.59 0.43
N LYS A 68 16.95 -8.82 0.34
CA LYS A 68 16.21 -8.77 -0.94
C LYS A 68 15.96 -7.34 -1.37
N ALA A 69 16.24 -7.04 -2.63
CA ALA A 69 15.95 -5.76 -3.26
C ALA A 69 14.46 -5.39 -3.14
N ILE A 70 14.16 -4.16 -2.73
CA ILE A 70 12.81 -3.64 -2.57
C ILE A 70 12.38 -2.95 -3.87
N PHE A 71 11.16 -3.27 -4.28
CA PHE A 71 10.48 -2.66 -5.42
C PHE A 71 9.22 -1.93 -4.95
N ALA A 72 8.88 -0.86 -5.64
CA ALA A 72 7.62 -0.14 -5.47
C ALA A 72 6.70 -0.45 -6.65
N VAL A 73 5.44 -0.71 -6.35
CA VAL A 73 4.38 -0.89 -7.32
C VAL A 73 3.20 -0.02 -6.91
N SER A 74 2.80 0.88 -7.79
CA SER A 74 1.53 1.58 -7.70
C SER A 74 0.40 0.64 -8.15
N VAL A 75 -0.56 0.41 -7.25
CA VAL A 75 -1.77 -0.37 -7.49
C VAL A 75 -3.00 0.47 -7.18
N VAL A 76 -4.08 0.23 -7.91
CA VAL A 76 -5.41 0.68 -7.51
C VAL A 76 -6.03 -0.43 -6.68
N ALA A 77 -6.42 -0.14 -5.45
CA ALA A 77 -7.24 -1.00 -4.61
C ALA A 77 -8.70 -0.62 -4.80
N ILE A 78 -9.52 -1.57 -5.26
CA ILE A 78 -10.94 -1.41 -5.58
C ILE A 78 -11.72 -2.23 -4.56
N GLY A 79 -12.61 -1.58 -3.83
CA GLY A 79 -13.53 -2.23 -2.90
C GLY A 79 -14.97 -1.79 -3.15
N GLY A 80 -15.89 -2.24 -2.29
CA GLY A 80 -17.33 -1.95 -2.44
C GLY A 80 -17.71 -0.46 -2.41
N GLU A 81 -16.83 0.42 -1.92
CA GLU A 81 -17.10 1.86 -1.74
C GLU A 81 -16.32 2.76 -2.71
N GLY A 82 -15.36 2.21 -3.47
CA GLY A 82 -14.55 3.01 -4.38
C GLY A 82 -13.18 2.43 -4.69
N ALA A 83 -12.31 3.28 -5.23
CA ALA A 83 -10.97 2.92 -5.66
C ALA A 83 -9.92 3.94 -5.18
N ASP A 84 -8.84 3.44 -4.56
CA ASP A 84 -7.73 4.25 -4.05
C ASP A 84 -6.40 3.79 -4.68
N ILE A 85 -5.49 4.73 -4.95
CA ILE A 85 -4.15 4.41 -5.46
C ILE A 85 -3.18 4.26 -4.28
N LEU A 86 -2.53 3.10 -4.21
CA LEU A 86 -1.55 2.74 -3.18
C LEU A 86 -0.18 2.50 -3.82
N VAL A 87 0.87 3.10 -3.26
CA VAL A 87 2.25 2.74 -3.60
C VAL A 87 2.72 1.66 -2.63
N VAL A 88 2.71 0.41 -3.09
CA VAL A 88 3.03 -0.78 -2.29
C VAL A 88 4.49 -1.14 -2.49
N LYS A 89 5.23 -1.24 -1.39
CA LYS A 89 6.60 -1.77 -1.38
C LYS A 89 6.58 -3.28 -1.19
N VAL A 90 7.38 -3.99 -1.98
CA VAL A 90 7.47 -5.46 -1.96
C VAL A 90 8.94 -5.88 -2.05
N ALA A 91 9.30 -6.96 -1.34
CA ALA A 91 10.63 -7.52 -1.38
C ALA A 91 10.75 -8.52 -2.55
N GLY A 92 11.75 -8.31 -3.42
CA GLY A 92 11.90 -9.01 -4.68
C GLY A 92 10.99 -8.45 -5.78
N GLU A 93 11.41 -8.61 -7.03
CA GLU A 93 10.68 -8.09 -8.19
C GLU A 93 9.44 -8.96 -8.49
N PRO A 94 8.22 -8.36 -8.53
CA PRO A 94 7.02 -9.03 -9.01
C PRO A 94 7.15 -9.39 -10.49
N LYS A 95 7.04 -10.69 -10.81
CA LYS A 95 7.17 -11.16 -12.20
C LYS A 95 5.88 -10.94 -13.00
N GLY A 96 6.04 -10.57 -14.27
CA GLY A 96 4.94 -10.47 -15.23
C GLY A 96 4.02 -9.27 -15.01
N LEU A 97 4.43 -8.31 -14.19
CA LEU A 97 3.65 -7.11 -13.89
C LEU A 97 3.59 -6.21 -15.13
N ILE A 98 2.39 -5.97 -15.64
CA ILE A 98 2.12 -5.03 -16.73
C ILE A 98 1.06 -4.03 -16.29
N LEU A 99 1.04 -2.86 -16.94
CA LEU A 99 0.01 -1.85 -16.72
C LEU A 99 -1.39 -2.44 -16.99
N GLY A 100 -2.31 -2.24 -16.05
CA GLY A 100 -3.68 -2.75 -16.11
C GLY A 100 -3.81 -4.23 -15.72
N ALA A 101 -2.73 -4.94 -15.36
CA ALA A 101 -2.84 -6.31 -14.89
C ALA A 101 -3.61 -6.39 -13.57
N GLN A 102 -4.52 -7.35 -13.46
CA GLN A 102 -5.11 -7.69 -12.17
C GLN A 102 -4.08 -8.41 -11.31
N VAL A 103 -3.90 -7.94 -10.09
CA VAL A 103 -2.91 -8.46 -9.16
C VAL A 103 -3.55 -8.89 -7.85
N LYS A 104 -2.90 -9.82 -7.18
CA LYS A 104 -3.18 -10.22 -5.80
C LYS A 104 -2.10 -9.64 -4.92
N VAL A 105 -2.51 -8.86 -3.92
CA VAL A 105 -1.63 -8.33 -2.88
C VAL A 105 -1.83 -9.14 -1.61
N THR A 106 -0.76 -9.74 -1.09
CA THR A 106 -0.79 -10.60 0.10
C THR A 106 0.06 -9.98 1.21
N GLY A 107 -0.43 -10.05 2.45
CA GLY A 107 0.28 -9.50 3.61
C GLY A 107 0.40 -7.99 3.57
N LEU A 108 -0.65 -7.29 3.10
CA LEU A 108 -0.64 -5.83 3.02
C LEU A 108 -0.67 -5.23 4.42
N VAL A 109 0.32 -4.39 4.72
CA VAL A 109 0.45 -3.68 5.99
C VAL A 109 0.61 -2.19 5.70
N ALA A 110 -0.27 -1.39 6.28
CA ALA A 110 -0.11 0.05 6.37
C ALA A 110 0.72 0.39 7.61
N THR A 111 1.79 1.17 7.44
CA THR A 111 2.62 1.67 8.53
C THR A 111 2.54 3.18 8.59
N THR A 112 2.10 3.71 9.74
CA THR A 112 2.13 5.15 9.99
C THR A 112 3.54 5.59 10.35
N TRP A 113 3.94 6.77 9.88
CA TRP A 113 5.23 7.35 10.22
C TRP A 113 5.11 8.86 10.41
N GLN A 114 6.00 9.39 11.25
CA GLN A 114 6.19 10.82 11.46
C GLN A 114 7.70 11.09 11.54
N MET A 115 8.17 12.10 10.82
CA MET A 115 9.56 12.56 10.78
C MET A 115 9.55 14.09 10.82
N GLY A 116 9.79 14.66 12.00
CA GLY A 116 9.56 16.09 12.23
C GLY A 116 8.11 16.46 11.93
N ASP A 117 7.92 17.44 11.05
CA ASP A 117 6.58 17.91 10.62
C ASP A 117 5.95 17.03 9.53
N ARG A 118 6.71 16.11 8.94
CA ARG A 118 6.21 15.20 7.90
C ARG A 118 5.56 13.99 8.54
N HIS A 119 4.39 13.60 8.05
CA HIS A 119 3.71 12.39 8.47
C HIS A 119 3.05 11.74 7.27
N GLY A 120 2.76 10.44 7.39
CA GLY A 120 2.07 9.73 6.33
C GLY A 120 1.86 8.25 6.63
N VAL A 121 1.37 7.55 5.62
CA VAL A 121 1.18 6.10 5.62
C VAL A 121 2.04 5.50 4.52
N SER A 122 2.79 4.47 4.85
CA SER A 122 3.51 3.64 3.87
C SER A 122 2.83 2.28 3.76
N PHE A 123 2.69 1.78 2.55
CA PHE A 123 2.12 0.46 2.29
C PHE A 123 3.24 -0.53 1.94
N ARG A 124 3.19 -1.70 2.56
CA ARG A 124 4.11 -2.79 2.30
C ARG A 124 3.34 -4.10 2.17
N ALA A 125 3.74 -4.94 1.23
CA ALA A 125 3.17 -6.27 1.07
C ALA A 125 4.27 -7.33 1.09
N ASP A 126 3.91 -8.55 1.48
CA ASP A 126 4.80 -9.71 1.40
C ASP A 126 4.96 -10.15 -0.05
N LYS A 127 3.88 -10.07 -0.83
CA LYS A 127 3.87 -10.51 -2.23
C LYS A 127 2.85 -9.75 -3.07
N VAL A 128 3.24 -9.47 -4.31
CA VAL A 128 2.36 -8.96 -5.38
C VAL A 128 2.46 -9.94 -6.54
N GLU A 129 1.34 -10.54 -6.92
CA GLU A 129 1.27 -11.56 -7.98
C GLU A 129 0.25 -11.20 -9.03
N VAL A 130 0.54 -11.45 -10.30
CA VAL A 130 -0.43 -11.24 -11.38
C VAL A 130 -1.43 -12.40 -11.38
N LEU A 131 -2.73 -12.08 -11.27
CA LEU A 131 -3.81 -13.06 -11.24
C LEU A 131 -4.23 -13.51 -12.64
N SER A 132 -3.97 -12.69 -13.66
CA SER A 132 -4.18 -13.04 -15.05
C SER A 132 -3.19 -12.27 -15.91
N PRO A 133 -2.23 -12.93 -16.60
CA PRO A 133 -1.66 -12.29 -17.77
C PRO A 133 -2.83 -12.16 -18.73
N THR A 134 -3.30 -10.94 -18.98
CA THR A 134 -4.29 -10.73 -20.05
C THR A 134 -3.59 -11.14 -21.35
N THR A 135 -3.79 -12.38 -21.77
CA THR A 135 -3.68 -12.74 -23.17
C THR A 135 -4.71 -11.85 -23.83
N LYS A 136 -4.23 -10.78 -24.46
CA LYS A 136 -5.00 -9.99 -25.40
C LYS A 136 -5.61 -10.99 -26.37
N ALA A 137 -6.88 -11.36 -26.18
CA ALA A 137 -7.60 -12.10 -27.19
C ALA A 137 -7.52 -11.27 -28.46
N PRO A 138 -7.05 -11.82 -29.60
CA PRO A 138 -7.08 -11.09 -30.84
C PRO A 138 -8.55 -10.72 -31.07
N VAL A 139 -8.82 -9.42 -31.23
CA VAL A 139 -10.07 -8.96 -31.82
C VAL A 139 -10.12 -9.60 -33.20
N ALA A 140 -10.90 -10.67 -33.31
CA ALA A 140 -11.15 -11.34 -34.56
C ALA A 140 -12.11 -10.46 -35.37
N ALA A 141 -11.59 -10.01 -36.51
CA ALA A 141 -12.22 -9.53 -37.75
C ALA A 141 -13.36 -8.49 -37.63
#